data_AF-A0A939H419-F1
#
_entry.id   AF-A0A939H419-F1
#
_cell.length_a   1.000
_cell.length_b   1.000
_cell.length_c   1.000
_cell.angle_alpha   90.00
_cell.angle_beta   90.00
_cell.angle_gamma   90.00
#
_symmetry.space_group_name_H-M   'P 1'
#
loop_
_entity.id
_entity.type
_entity.pdbx_description
1 polymer ?
#
loop_
_entity_poly.entity_id
_entity_poly.type
_entity_poly.pdbx_seq_one_letter_code
_entity_poly.pdbx_strand_id
1 'polypeptide(L)'
;MNTGLNSEMEELFNAVEAAVRHGEEPDNPSLLNRYILLSEEKAGNIVSVVQKRRLHYRVVNVLLDAICDTYIDGHWRSLCFDNISRPLFTIQRLVTSLHSEQQLMQCRKEVQLMAGYFLR
;
A
#
# COMPACT_ATOMS: atom_id res chain seq x y z
N MET A 1 -16.47 2.67 -25.79
CA MET A 1 -17.29 3.14 -24.65
C MET A 1 -16.76 2.55 -23.34
N ASN A 2 -15.48 2.79 -22.99
CA ASN A 2 -14.81 2.14 -21.84
C ASN A 2 -14.11 3.13 -20.88
N THR A 3 -14.32 4.43 -21.10
CA THR A 3 -13.62 5.51 -20.38
C THR A 3 -14.30 5.91 -19.07
N GLY A 4 -15.64 5.83 -18.98
CA GLY A 4 -16.38 6.18 -17.76
C GLY A 4 -16.12 5.23 -16.60
N LEU A 5 -16.22 3.91 -16.85
CA LEU A 5 -16.01 2.88 -15.82
C LEU A 5 -14.59 2.91 -15.24
N ASN A 6 -13.59 3.22 -16.08
CA ASN A 6 -12.20 3.30 -15.63
C ASN A 6 -11.92 4.56 -14.80
N SER A 7 -12.70 5.64 -14.99
CA SER A 7 -12.63 6.86 -14.17
C SER A 7 -13.23 6.63 -12.79
N GLU A 8 -14.41 6.04 -12.73
CA GLU A 8 -15.11 5.75 -11.46
C GLU A 8 -14.28 4.81 -10.56
N MET A 9 -13.65 3.79 -11.14
CA MET A 9 -12.77 2.88 -10.41
C MET A 9 -11.50 3.56 -9.90
N GLU A 10 -10.96 4.53 -10.64
CA GLU A 10 -9.81 5.33 -10.18
C GLU A 10 -10.20 6.26 -9.03
N GLU A 11 -11.34 6.92 -9.13
CA GLU A 11 -11.89 7.79 -8.08
C GLU A 11 -12.17 7.00 -6.80
N LEU A 12 -12.80 5.82 -6.93
CA LEU A 12 -13.03 4.93 -5.79
C LEU A 12 -11.72 4.48 -5.15
N PHE A 13 -10.74 4.08 -5.96
CA PHE A 13 -9.43 3.67 -5.47
C PHE A 13 -8.76 4.80 -4.67
N ASN A 14 -8.78 6.03 -5.20
CA ASN A 14 -8.18 7.19 -4.55
C ASN A 14 -8.92 7.59 -3.26
N ALA A 15 -10.25 7.47 -3.23
CA ALA A 15 -11.04 7.73 -2.03
C ALA A 15 -10.71 6.73 -0.91
N VAL A 16 -10.67 5.43 -1.24
CA VAL A 16 -10.31 4.38 -0.27
C VAL A 16 -8.85 4.52 0.18
N GLU A 17 -7.94 4.90 -0.71
CA GLU A 17 -6.55 5.19 -0.36
C GLU A 17 -6.43 6.32 0.66
N ALA A 18 -7.15 7.43 0.43
CA ALA A 18 -7.17 8.57 1.35
C ALA A 18 -7.73 8.18 2.71
N ALA A 19 -8.81 7.41 2.76
CA ALA A 19 -9.40 6.93 4.00
C ALA A 19 -8.44 6.04 4.80
N VAL A 20 -7.68 5.15 4.12
CA VAL A 20 -6.66 4.31 4.77
C VAL A 20 -5.50 5.15 5.28
N ARG A 21 -5.00 6.10 4.48
CA ARG A 21 -3.88 6.99 4.83
C ARG A 21 -4.16 7.76 6.12
N HIS A 22 -5.38 8.27 6.28
CA HIS A 22 -5.77 9.09 7.43
C HIS A 22 -6.43 8.30 8.57
N GLY A 23 -6.63 6.98 8.40
CA GLY A 23 -7.27 6.13 9.41
C GLY A 23 -8.69 6.58 9.77
N GLU A 24 -9.52 6.92 8.77
CA GLU A 24 -10.86 7.50 8.98
C GLU A 24 -11.84 6.54 9.68
N GLU A 25 -11.64 5.23 9.55
CA GLU A 25 -12.46 4.19 10.19
C GLU A 25 -11.59 3.17 10.94
N PRO A 26 -10.97 3.56 12.09
CA PRO A 26 -9.97 2.74 12.77
C PRO A 26 -10.53 1.40 13.29
N ASP A 27 -11.84 1.35 13.57
CA ASP A 27 -12.56 0.14 14.03
C ASP A 27 -13.07 -0.74 12.87
N ASN A 28 -12.81 -0.35 11.62
CA ASN A 28 -13.26 -1.08 10.44
C ASN A 28 -12.07 -1.68 9.67
N PRO A 29 -11.52 -2.84 10.08
CA PRO A 29 -10.42 -3.49 9.38
C PRO A 29 -10.76 -3.88 7.93
N SER A 30 -12.05 -3.94 7.58
CA SER A 30 -12.51 -4.21 6.22
C SER A 30 -12.12 -3.09 5.24
N LEU A 31 -11.97 -1.85 5.70
CA LEU A 31 -11.53 -0.73 4.87
C LEU A 31 -10.11 -0.97 4.34
N LEU A 32 -9.17 -1.37 5.21
CA LEU A 32 -7.81 -1.70 4.80
C LEU A 32 -7.78 -2.92 3.88
N ASN A 33 -8.52 -3.97 4.21
CA ASN A 33 -8.61 -5.15 3.35
C ASN A 33 -9.14 -4.80 1.95
N ARG A 34 -10.16 -3.93 1.88
CA ARG A 34 -10.71 -3.43 0.62
C ARG A 34 -9.67 -2.66 -0.19
N TYR A 35 -8.90 -1.77 0.45
CA TYR A 35 -7.82 -1.04 -0.23
C TYR A 35 -6.80 -1.99 -0.86
N ILE A 36 -6.36 -3.00 -0.10
CA ILE A 36 -5.37 -3.96 -0.59
C ILE A 36 -5.94 -4.76 -1.76
N LEU A 37 -7.16 -5.28 -1.65
CA LEU A 37 -7.82 -6.02 -2.73
C LEU A 37 -7.99 -5.18 -3.99
N LEU A 38 -8.43 -3.93 -3.86
CA LEU A 38 -8.53 -3.00 -5.00
C LEU A 38 -7.17 -2.74 -5.64
N SER A 39 -6.10 -2.64 -4.84
CA SER A 39 -4.74 -2.48 -5.36
C SER A 39 -4.25 -3.72 -6.12
N GLU A 40 -4.61 -4.91 -5.66
CA GLU A 40 -4.27 -6.19 -6.29
C GLU A 40 -5.03 -6.37 -7.61
N GLU A 41 -6.34 -6.06 -7.63
CA GLU A 41 -7.17 -6.06 -8.84
C GLU A 41 -6.62 -5.07 -9.88
N LYS A 42 -6.33 -3.83 -9.44
CA LYS A 42 -5.74 -2.80 -10.28
C LYS A 42 -4.38 -3.25 -10.84
N ALA A 43 -3.54 -3.89 -10.03
CA ALA A 43 -2.27 -4.46 -10.49
C ALA A 43 -2.46 -5.62 -11.48
N GLY A 44 -3.53 -6.40 -11.34
CA GLY A 44 -3.94 -7.44 -12.28
C GLY A 44 -4.15 -6.90 -13.70
N ASN A 45 -4.79 -5.74 -13.81
CA ASN A 45 -5.12 -5.08 -15.08
C ASN A 45 -3.97 -4.32 -15.75
N ILE A 46 -2.87 -4.07 -15.02
CA ILE A 46 -1.68 -3.42 -15.59
C ILE A 46 -0.90 -4.45 -16.42
N VAL A 47 -0.39 -4.06 -17.60
CA VAL A 47 0.49 -4.96 -18.39
C VAL A 47 1.95 -4.83 -17.97
N SER A 48 2.41 -3.60 -17.74
CA SER A 48 3.81 -3.32 -17.41
C SER A 48 4.19 -3.76 -15.99
N VAL A 49 5.17 -4.65 -15.87
CA VAL A 49 5.77 -5.05 -14.58
C VAL A 49 6.27 -3.84 -13.78
N VAL A 50 6.83 -2.84 -14.47
CA VAL A 50 7.31 -1.60 -13.83
C VAL A 50 6.15 -0.81 -13.22
N GLN A 51 5.03 -0.69 -13.93
CA GLN A 51 3.85 0.00 -13.42
C GLN A 51 3.19 -0.79 -12.27
N LYS A 52 3.11 -2.12 -12.33
CA LYS A 52 2.64 -2.97 -11.22
C LYS A 52 3.47 -2.74 -9.97
N ARG A 53 4.80 -2.75 -10.14
CA ARG A 53 5.74 -2.55 -9.03
C ARG A 53 5.58 -1.15 -8.43
N ARG A 54 5.42 -0.12 -9.26
CA ARG A 54 5.13 1.26 -8.79
C ARG A 54 3.84 1.34 -7.99
N LEU A 55 2.77 0.66 -8.42
CA LEU A 55 1.51 0.61 -7.67
C LEU A 55 1.70 -0.02 -6.30
N HIS A 56 2.40 -1.16 -6.20
CA HIS A 56 2.65 -1.76 -4.89
C HIS A 56 3.56 -0.91 -3.99
N TYR A 57 4.53 -0.18 -4.54
CA TYR A 57 5.29 0.80 -3.75
C TYR A 57 4.40 1.94 -3.23
N ARG A 58 3.43 2.42 -4.02
CA ARG A 58 2.42 3.40 -3.57
C ARG A 58 1.63 2.85 -2.38
N VAL A 59 1.18 1.60 -2.45
CA VAL A 59 0.50 0.92 -1.33
C VAL A 59 1.39 0.86 -0.09
N VAL A 60 2.66 0.46 -0.23
CA VAL A 60 3.61 0.45 0.90
C VAL A 60 3.72 1.84 1.53
N ASN A 61 3.86 2.89 0.71
CA ASN A 61 3.98 4.25 1.21
C ASN A 61 2.72 4.72 1.95
N VAL A 62 1.52 4.38 1.48
CA VAL A 62 0.26 4.72 2.16
C VAL A 62 0.18 4.05 3.54
N LEU A 63 0.53 2.77 3.61
CA LEU A 63 0.55 2.05 4.89
C LEU A 63 1.63 2.61 5.82
N LEU A 64 2.80 2.95 5.28
CA LEU A 64 3.90 3.51 6.06
C LEU A 64 3.57 4.91 6.59
N ASP A 65 2.96 5.77 5.77
CA ASP A 65 2.48 7.08 6.17
C ASP A 65 1.47 6.95 7.32
N ALA A 66 0.51 6.02 7.22
CA ALA A 66 -0.44 5.74 8.30
C ALA A 66 0.25 5.24 9.58
N ILE A 67 1.22 4.32 9.46
CA ILE A 67 2.01 3.81 10.61
C ILE A 67 2.76 4.93 11.33
N CYS A 68 3.29 5.90 10.59
CA CYS A 68 4.10 6.99 11.15
C CYS A 68 3.29 8.16 11.70
N ASP A 69 1.98 8.22 11.42
CA ASP A 69 1.14 9.32 11.88
C ASP A 69 0.65 9.09 13.31
N THR A 70 1.25 9.80 14.27
CA THR A 70 0.89 9.70 15.70
C THR A 70 -0.50 10.19 16.04
N TYR A 71 -1.20 10.87 15.12
CA TYR A 71 -2.60 11.27 15.30
C TYR A 71 -3.60 10.16 14.94
N ILE A 72 -3.14 9.10 14.28
CA ILE A 72 -3.95 7.93 13.94
C ILE A 72 -3.95 6.92 15.10
N ASP A 73 -5.10 6.26 15.29
CA ASP A 73 -5.28 5.24 16.31
C ASP A 73 -4.21 4.13 16.25
N GLY A 74 -3.69 3.74 17.41
CA GLY A 74 -2.60 2.76 17.50
C GLY A 74 -2.98 1.37 16.97
N HIS A 75 -4.24 0.97 17.08
CA HIS A 75 -4.74 -0.28 16.50
C HIS A 75 -4.68 -0.21 14.97
N TRP A 76 -5.13 0.89 14.37
CA TRP A 76 -5.06 1.08 12.92
C TRP A 76 -3.61 1.07 12.40
N ARG A 77 -2.70 1.72 13.11
CA ARG A 77 -1.26 1.70 12.78
C ARG A 77 -0.68 0.29 12.82
N SER A 78 -1.01 -0.47 13.86
CA SER A 78 -0.59 -1.88 13.99
C SER A 78 -1.17 -2.73 12.85
N LEU A 79 -2.45 -2.53 12.52
CA LEU A 79 -3.12 -3.24 11.44
C LEU A 79 -2.50 -2.92 10.06
N CYS A 80 -2.13 -1.66 9.80
CA CYS A 80 -1.39 -1.27 8.59
C CYS A 80 -0.03 -1.96 8.51
N PHE A 81 0.68 -2.08 9.63
CA PHE A 81 1.95 -2.79 9.70
C PHE A 81 1.81 -4.28 9.45
N ASP A 82 0.83 -4.96 10.05
CA ASP A 82 0.57 -6.39 9.81
C ASP A 82 0.35 -6.68 8.31
N ASN A 83 -0.27 -5.73 7.60
CA ASN A 83 -0.60 -5.88 6.19
C ASN A 83 0.49 -5.40 5.22
N ILE A 84 1.51 -4.65 5.67
CA ILE A 84 2.56 -4.09 4.79
C ILE A 84 3.42 -5.18 4.12
N SER A 85 3.47 -6.36 4.72
CA SER A 85 4.17 -7.54 4.19
C SER A 85 3.63 -7.99 2.83
N ARG A 86 2.32 -7.83 2.57
CA ARG A 86 1.65 -8.25 1.34
C ARG A 86 2.19 -7.52 0.09
N PRO A 87 2.14 -6.17 -0.01
CA PRO A 87 2.68 -5.48 -1.18
C PRO A 87 4.21 -5.65 -1.29
N LEU A 88 4.95 -5.76 -0.18
CA LEU A 88 6.39 -6.04 -0.20
C LEU A 88 6.72 -7.41 -0.82
N PHE A 89 5.95 -8.44 -0.49
CA PHE A 89 6.10 -9.76 -1.09
C PHE A 89 5.78 -9.73 -2.60
N THR A 90 4.73 -9.00 -2.99
CA THR A 90 4.41 -8.85 -4.42
C THR A 90 5.50 -8.09 -5.18
N ILE A 91 6.06 -7.01 -4.61
CA ILE A 91 7.21 -6.30 -5.21
C ILE A 91 8.38 -7.25 -5.41
N GLN A 92 8.70 -8.09 -4.43
CA GLN A 92 9.78 -9.08 -4.53
C GLN A 92 9.61 -10.00 -5.73
N ARG A 93 8.39 -10.42 -6.04
CA ARG A 93 8.08 -11.24 -7.23
C ARG A 93 8.17 -10.47 -8.55
N LEU A 94 8.14 -9.14 -8.51
CA LEU A 94 8.21 -8.23 -9.66
C LEU A 94 9.62 -7.63 -9.87
N VAL A 95 10.60 -8.01 -9.05
CA VAL A 95 12.01 -7.63 -9.24
C VAL A 95 12.58 -8.38 -10.43
N THR A 96 13.14 -7.64 -11.39
CA THR A 96 13.70 -8.22 -12.63
C THR A 96 15.12 -7.73 -12.91
N SER A 97 15.72 -6.95 -12.01
CA SER A 97 17.05 -6.38 -12.15
C SER A 97 17.66 -6.05 -10.79
N LEU A 98 19.01 -6.01 -10.73
CA LEU A 98 19.76 -5.57 -9.55
C LEU A 98 19.32 -4.20 -9.04
N HIS A 99 19.01 -3.27 -9.94
CA HIS A 99 18.50 -1.95 -9.55
C HIS A 99 17.15 -2.05 -8.83
N SER A 100 16.21 -2.84 -9.36
CA SER A 100 14.91 -3.04 -8.69
C SER A 100 15.02 -3.80 -7.37
N GLU A 101 16.02 -4.69 -7.25
CA GLU A 101 16.33 -5.39 -5.99
C GLU A 101 16.86 -4.44 -4.93
N GLN A 102 17.79 -3.55 -5.29
CA GLN A 102 18.30 -2.50 -4.40
C GLN A 102 17.19 -1.58 -3.90
N GLN A 103 16.26 -1.19 -4.78
CA GLN A 103 15.09 -0.39 -4.39
C GLN A 103 14.23 -1.13 -3.35
N LEU A 104 13.99 -2.42 -3.52
CA LEU A 104 13.21 -3.21 -2.57
C LEU A 104 13.94 -3.35 -1.23
N MET A 105 15.26 -3.59 -1.25
CA MET A 105 16.06 -3.67 -0.03
C MET A 105 16.02 -2.35 0.76
N GLN A 106 16.11 -1.21 0.07
CA GLN A 106 16.01 0.10 0.71
C GLN A 106 14.64 0.32 1.34
N CYS A 107 13.56 0.02 0.60
CA CYS A 107 12.19 0.12 1.09
C CYS A 107 11.93 -0.76 2.32
N ARG A 108 12.43 -2.00 2.33
CA ARG A 108 12.30 -2.90 3.50
C ARG A 108 13.01 -2.34 4.74
N LYS A 109 14.20 -1.78 4.57
CA LYS A 109 14.95 -1.15 5.67
C LYS A 109 14.21 0.05 6.24
N GLU A 110 13.65 0.89 5.37
CA GLU A 110 12.85 2.05 5.76
C GLU A 110 11.62 1.63 6.56
N VAL A 111 10.84 0.67 6.05
CA VAL A 111 9.67 0.11 6.76
C VAL A 111 10.07 -0.43 8.13
N GLN A 112 11.14 -1.22 8.23
CA GLN A 112 11.61 -1.78 9.50
C GLN A 112 12.03 -0.69 10.50
N LEU A 113 12.76 0.33 10.03
CA LEU A 113 13.24 1.41 10.87
C LEU A 113 12.08 2.26 11.40
N MET A 114 11.18 2.68 10.50
CA MET A 114 10.06 3.56 10.83
C MET A 114 9.03 2.82 11.69
N ALA A 115 8.58 1.64 11.29
CA ALA A 115 7.63 0.87 12.09
C ALA A 115 8.20 0.51 13.46
N GLY A 116 9.50 0.18 13.52
CA GLY A 116 10.19 -0.05 14.78
C GLY A 116 10.26 1.19 15.67
N TYR A 117 10.20 2.41 15.13
CA TYR A 117 10.18 3.63 15.94
C TYR A 117 8.76 4.00 16.39
N PHE A 118 7.78 3.94 15.50
CA PHE A 118 6.42 4.45 15.74
C PHE A 118 5.46 3.44 16.42
N LEU A 119 5.76 2.15 16.38
CA LEU A 119 4.94 1.09 17.00
C LEU A 119 5.48 0.60 18.35
N ARG A 120 6.50 1.28 18.90
CA ARG A 120 7.07 0.99 20.22
C ARG A 120 6.40 1.80 21.33
#